data_AF-A0A5Q0H8F2-F1
#
_entry.id   AF-A0A5Q0H8F2-F1
#
_cell.length_a   1.000
_cell.length_b   1.000
_cell.length_c   1.000
_cell.angle_alpha   90.00
_cell.angle_beta   90.00
_cell.angle_gamma   90.00
#
_symmetry.space_group_name_H-M   'P 1'
#
loop_
_entity.id
_entity.type
_entity.pdbx_description
1 polymer ?
#
loop_
_entity_poly.entity_id
_entity_poly.type
_entity_poly.pdbx_seq_one_letter_code
_entity_poly.pdbx_strand_id
1 'polypeptide(L)'
;MHDPILERALSQVRTERTRDHRRRGGVVAVVGTTLAAAVLAGGVHLGRQSVPATRVLVASSADGIHMTTTVTPADGWVRLRAVVDGIPPGSRCQLVVTDTRGRRYVAGGWVAPGREDTTLTGAAVVPPTDLATISVVTTDNRTLITATAP
;
A
#
# COMPACT_ATOMS: atom_id res chain seq x y z
N MET A 1 -75.42 -9.44 -30.89
CA MET A 1 -75.25 -7.99 -31.12
C MET A 1 -73.89 -7.64 -30.53
N HIS A 2 -72.85 -7.63 -31.36
CA HIS A 2 -71.48 -7.32 -30.92
C HIS A 2 -71.24 -5.83 -31.09
N ASP A 3 -70.75 -5.17 -30.05
CA ASP A 3 -70.63 -3.72 -29.99
C ASP A 3 -69.35 -3.26 -30.71
N PRO A 4 -69.46 -2.62 -31.88
CA PRO A 4 -68.31 -2.22 -32.70
C PRO A 4 -67.46 -1.11 -32.05
N ILE A 5 -67.98 -0.48 -30.99
CA ILE A 5 -67.28 0.54 -30.20
C ILE A 5 -66.24 -0.10 -29.28
N LEU A 6 -66.50 -1.31 -28.78
CA LEU A 6 -65.58 -2.01 -27.88
C LEU A 6 -64.35 -2.54 -28.63
N GLU A 7 -64.54 -3.04 -29.86
CA GLU A 7 -63.43 -3.51 -30.70
C GLU A 7 -62.50 -2.36 -31.13
N ARG A 8 -63.05 -1.17 -31.40
CA ARG A 8 -62.26 0.03 -31.69
C ARG A 8 -61.48 0.51 -30.47
N ALA A 9 -62.08 0.50 -29.29
CA ALA A 9 -61.39 0.87 -28.06
C ALA A 9 -60.21 -0.09 -27.74
N LEU A 10 -60.40 -1.40 -27.92
CA LEU A 10 -59.37 -2.39 -27.62
C LEU A 10 -58.22 -2.38 -28.65
N SER A 11 -58.51 -2.13 -29.93
CA SER A 11 -57.48 -1.97 -30.96
C SER A 11 -56.67 -0.68 -30.78
N GLN A 12 -57.31 0.41 -30.34
CA GLN A 12 -56.64 1.67 -30.05
C GLN A 12 -55.71 1.56 -28.84
N VAL A 13 -56.14 0.89 -27.76
CA VAL A 13 -55.27 0.67 -26.58
C VAL A 13 -54.07 -0.24 -26.87
N ARG A 14 -54.22 -1.20 -27.80
CA ARG A 14 -53.12 -2.12 -28.17
C ARG A 14 -52.07 -1.47 -29.06
N THR A 15 -52.44 -0.44 -29.84
CA THR A 15 -51.53 0.33 -30.68
C THR A 15 -50.85 1.48 -29.94
N GLU A 16 -51.42 1.95 -28.83
CA GLU A 16 -50.81 2.96 -27.97
C GLU A 16 -49.66 2.38 -27.11
N ARG A 17 -49.81 1.16 -26.59
CA ARG A 17 -48.83 0.56 -25.66
C ARG A 17 -47.47 0.20 -26.29
N THR A 18 -47.37 0.07 -27.61
CA THR A 18 -46.09 -0.22 -28.30
C THR A 18 -45.32 1.03 -28.72
N ARG A 19 -45.92 2.22 -28.66
CA ARG A 19 -45.24 3.49 -29.00
C ARG A 19 -44.64 4.21 -27.80
N ASP A 20 -45.17 4.01 -26.60
CA ASP A 20 -44.71 4.73 -25.41
C ASP A 20 -43.36 4.20 -24.85
N HIS A 21 -43.08 2.90 -25.01
CA HIS A 21 -41.78 2.33 -24.63
C HIS A 21 -40.63 2.69 -25.58
N ARG A 22 -40.92 3.05 -26.84
CA ARG A 22 -39.86 3.36 -27.82
C ARG A 22 -39.45 4.84 -27.83
N ARG A 23 -40.28 5.75 -27.29
CA ARG A 23 -39.98 7.20 -27.26
C ARG A 23 -39.22 7.65 -26.01
N ARG A 24 -39.31 6.93 -24.89
CA ARG A 24 -38.54 7.23 -23.66
C ARG A 24 -37.13 6.63 -23.63
N GLY A 25 -36.82 5.68 -24.51
CA GLY A 25 -35.48 5.06 -24.58
C GLY A 25 -34.45 5.82 -25.42
N GLY A 26 -34.86 6.85 -26.18
CA GLY A 26 -33.98 7.52 -27.15
C GLY A 26 -33.27 8.79 -26.68
N VAL A 27 -33.67 9.38 -25.54
CA VAL A 27 -33.12 10.67 -25.08
C VAL A 27 -32.25 10.56 -23.81
N VAL A 28 -32.14 9.38 -23.19
CA VAL A 28 -31.23 9.17 -22.04
C VAL A 28 -29.85 8.61 -22.45
N ALA A 29 -29.67 8.13 -23.69
CA ALA A 29 -28.53 7.29 -24.04
C ALA A 29 -27.32 8.00 -24.70
N VAL A 30 -27.17 9.33 -24.60
CA VAL A 30 -25.98 10.01 -25.20
C VAL A 30 -25.14 10.81 -24.20
N VAL A 31 -25.64 11.12 -23.00
CA VAL A 31 -24.84 11.84 -21.97
C VAL A 31 -24.32 10.91 -20.86
N GLY A 32 -24.91 9.73 -20.66
CA GLY A 32 -24.53 8.83 -19.56
C GLY A 32 -23.31 7.94 -19.80
N THR A 33 -22.85 7.76 -21.04
CA THR A 33 -21.77 6.82 -21.36
C THR A 33 -20.37 7.35 -21.06
N THR A 34 -20.15 8.67 -21.12
CA THR A 34 -18.85 9.27 -20.82
C THR A 34 -18.51 9.22 -19.34
N LEU A 35 -19.50 9.47 -18.47
CA LEU A 35 -19.29 9.45 -17.01
C LEU A 35 -19.04 8.04 -16.47
N ALA A 36 -19.74 7.02 -16.98
CA ALA A 36 -19.55 5.65 -16.52
C ALA A 36 -18.15 5.09 -16.88
N ALA A 37 -17.64 5.39 -18.07
CA ALA A 37 -16.29 4.99 -18.46
C ALA A 37 -15.19 5.73 -17.67
N ALA A 38 -15.40 7.01 -17.37
CA ALA A 38 -14.46 7.81 -16.56
C ALA A 38 -14.37 7.32 -15.10
N VAL A 39 -15.49 6.94 -14.49
CA VAL A 39 -15.51 6.39 -13.11
C VAL A 39 -14.84 5.03 -13.05
N LEU A 40 -15.09 4.15 -14.03
CA LEU A 40 -14.45 2.84 -14.09
C LEU A 40 -12.94 2.96 -14.37
N ALA A 41 -12.52 3.83 -15.29
CA ALA A 41 -11.09 4.06 -15.59
C ALA A 41 -10.35 4.74 -14.42
N GLY A 42 -10.99 5.71 -13.74
CA GLY A 42 -10.42 6.39 -12.58
C GLY A 42 -10.22 5.46 -11.38
N GLY A 43 -11.15 4.54 -11.14
CA GLY A 43 -11.05 3.56 -10.06
C GLY A 43 -9.85 2.61 -10.18
N VAL A 44 -9.55 2.12 -11.39
CA VAL A 44 -8.39 1.23 -11.61
C VAL A 44 -7.06 1.99 -11.55
N HIS A 45 -7.06 3.28 -11.93
CA HIS A 45 -5.82 4.06 -11.92
C HIS A 45 -5.37 4.41 -10.50
N LEU A 46 -6.33 4.68 -9.60
CA LEU A 46 -6.08 4.86 -8.17
C LEU A 46 -5.78 3.53 -7.45
N GLY A 47 -6.43 2.44 -7.86
CA GLY A 47 -6.22 1.10 -7.27
C GLY A 47 -4.94 0.37 -7.69
N ARG A 48 -4.20 0.89 -8.68
CA ARG A 48 -2.94 0.30 -9.17
C ARG A 48 -1.69 0.76 -8.41
N GLN A 49 -1.83 1.54 -7.35
CA GLN A 49 -0.72 1.72 -6.42
C GLN A 49 -0.46 0.37 -5.76
N SER A 50 0.57 -0.33 -6.25
CA SER A 50 1.05 -1.60 -5.72
C SER A 50 1.22 -1.45 -4.22
N VAL A 51 0.35 -2.08 -3.42
CA VAL A 51 0.52 -2.07 -1.96
C VAL A 51 1.88 -2.70 -1.69
N PRO A 52 2.84 -1.97 -1.10
CA PRO A 52 4.16 -2.53 -0.87
C PRO A 52 4.01 -3.76 0.02
N ALA A 53 4.62 -4.88 -0.36
CA ALA A 53 4.54 -6.12 0.40
C ALA A 53 5.55 -6.13 1.56
N THR A 54 5.25 -6.91 2.61
CA THR A 54 6.24 -7.22 3.66
C THR A 54 7.47 -7.85 3.03
N ARG A 55 8.66 -7.35 3.42
CA ARG A 55 9.95 -7.86 2.93
C ARG A 55 10.91 -8.11 4.08
N VAL A 56 11.83 -9.04 3.88
CA VAL A 56 12.90 -9.35 4.84
C VAL A 56 14.22 -8.92 4.23
N LEU A 57 14.98 -8.12 4.98
CA LEU A 57 16.34 -7.71 4.63
C LEU A 57 17.32 -8.46 5.53
N VAL A 58 18.40 -8.96 4.95
CA VAL A 58 19.46 -9.68 5.67
C VAL A 58 20.78 -9.02 5.39
N ALA A 59 21.62 -8.88 6.40
CA ALA A 59 22.98 -8.38 6.28
C ALA A 59 23.94 -9.13 7.21
N SER A 60 25.20 -9.17 6.81
CA SER A 60 26.34 -9.63 7.61
C SER A 60 27.49 -8.63 7.48
N SER A 61 28.20 -8.33 8.57
CA SER A 61 29.39 -7.49 8.56
C SER A 61 30.68 -8.34 8.57
N ALA A 62 31.81 -7.71 8.22
CA ALA A 62 33.13 -8.35 8.33
C ALA A 62 33.51 -8.67 9.79
N ASP A 63 32.93 -7.94 10.75
CA ASP A 63 33.16 -8.11 12.19
C ASP A 63 32.27 -9.21 12.81
N GLY A 64 31.54 -9.97 11.98
CA GLY A 64 30.69 -11.08 12.44
C GLY A 64 29.35 -10.64 13.05
N ILE A 65 28.90 -9.42 12.75
CA ILE A 65 27.55 -8.95 13.14
C ILE A 65 26.57 -9.43 12.08
N HIS A 66 25.43 -9.96 12.50
CA HIS A 66 24.34 -10.34 11.61
C HIS A 66 23.05 -9.60 11.96
N MET A 67 22.26 -9.31 10.93
CA MET A 67 20.98 -8.63 11.08
C MET A 67 19.95 -9.19 10.12
N THR A 68 18.78 -9.52 10.65
CA THR A 68 17.58 -9.82 9.88
C THR A 68 16.50 -8.80 10.23
N THR A 69 15.98 -8.08 9.24
CA THR A 69 14.94 -7.07 9.45
C THR A 69 13.71 -7.36 8.60
N THR A 70 12.59 -7.62 9.26
CA THR A 70 11.27 -7.64 8.63
C THR A 70 10.73 -6.22 8.54
N VAL A 71 10.48 -5.77 7.32
CA VAL A 71 9.88 -4.49 6.98
C VAL A 71 8.43 -4.73 6.61
N THR A 72 7.50 -4.22 7.41
CA THR A 72 6.06 -4.26 7.14
C THR A 72 5.60 -2.88 6.71
N PRO A 73 5.19 -2.72 5.45
CA PRO A 73 4.65 -1.48 4.92
C PRO A 73 3.40 -1.00 5.66
N ALA A 74 3.27 0.32 5.76
CA ALA A 74 2.08 1.02 6.22
C ALA A 74 1.94 2.34 5.43
N ASP A 75 0.81 3.03 5.60
CA ASP A 75 0.49 4.24 4.83
C ASP A 75 1.46 5.39 5.12
N GLY A 76 2.48 5.55 4.27
CA GLY A 76 3.49 6.60 4.37
C GLY A 76 4.64 6.34 5.35
N TRP A 77 4.70 5.15 5.95
CA TRP A 77 5.73 4.78 6.93
C TRP A 77 5.99 3.26 6.91
N VAL A 78 7.01 2.81 7.64
CA VAL A 78 7.34 1.39 7.78
C VAL A 78 7.41 0.96 9.23
N ARG A 79 6.85 -0.22 9.55
CA ARG A 79 7.11 -0.93 10.80
C ARG A 79 8.27 -1.88 10.59
N LEU A 80 9.15 -1.96 11.60
CA LEU A 80 10.35 -2.78 11.56
C LEU A 80 10.35 -3.77 12.72
N ARG A 81 10.79 -4.99 12.43
CA ARG A 81 11.26 -5.95 13.43
C ARG A 81 12.66 -6.38 13.03
N ALA A 82 13.67 -5.92 13.75
CA ALA A 82 15.06 -6.27 13.54
C ALA A 82 15.51 -7.27 14.60
N VAL A 83 16.16 -8.34 14.17
CA VAL A 83 16.90 -9.28 15.01
C VAL A 83 18.37 -9.07 14.69
N VAL A 84 19.18 -8.78 15.70
CA VAL A 84 20.59 -8.41 15.55
C VAL A 84 21.44 -9.18 16.56
N ASP A 85 22.53 -9.76 16.09
CA ASP A 85 23.48 -10.53 16.90
C ASP A 85 24.94 -10.10 16.61
N GLY A 86 25.86 -10.51 17.48
CA GLY A 86 27.29 -10.23 17.35
C GLY A 86 27.72 -8.82 17.79
N ILE A 87 26.82 -7.99 18.34
CA ILE A 87 27.19 -6.66 18.84
C ILE A 87 27.88 -6.78 20.22
N PRO A 88 29.02 -6.08 20.44
CA PRO A 88 29.70 -6.09 21.73
C PRO A 88 28.78 -5.67 22.90
N PRO A 89 28.80 -6.39 24.03
CA PRO A 89 27.96 -6.10 25.19
C PRO A 89 28.10 -4.67 25.68
N GLY A 90 26.99 -4.04 26.08
CA GLY A 90 27.01 -2.66 26.61
C GLY A 90 27.11 -1.57 25.54
N SER A 91 27.24 -1.92 24.26
CA SER A 91 27.18 -0.95 23.16
C SER A 91 25.81 -0.27 23.14
N ARG A 92 25.79 1.07 23.10
CA ARG A 92 24.59 1.87 22.90
C ARG A 92 24.32 2.00 21.41
N CYS A 93 23.26 1.35 20.94
CA CYS A 93 22.94 1.20 19.53
C CYS A 93 21.61 1.86 19.17
N GLN A 94 21.47 2.22 17.90
CA GLN A 94 20.27 2.75 17.29
C GLN A 94 20.03 2.05 15.95
N LEU A 95 18.77 1.76 15.66
CA LEU A 95 18.32 1.31 14.35
C LEU A 95 17.97 2.55 13.55
N VAL A 96 18.66 2.76 12.44
CA VAL A 96 18.50 3.94 11.59
C VAL A 96 18.07 3.52 10.20
N VAL A 97 16.98 4.12 9.75
CA VAL A 97 16.48 4.00 8.40
C VAL A 97 16.98 5.17 7.58
N THR A 98 17.52 4.91 6.39
CA THR A 98 17.89 5.95 5.43
C THR A 98 16.98 5.84 4.22
N ASP A 99 16.40 6.96 3.80
CA ASP A 99 15.61 7.03 2.57
C ASP A 99 16.48 7.22 1.32
N THR A 100 15.87 7.09 0.14
CA THR A 100 16.53 7.26 -1.17
C THR A 100 17.10 8.66 -1.41
N ARG A 101 16.73 9.64 -0.57
CA ARG A 101 17.26 11.01 -0.59
C ARG A 101 18.39 11.21 0.43
N GLY A 102 18.79 10.15 1.14
CA GLY A 102 19.84 10.19 2.17
C GLY A 102 19.38 10.72 3.52
N ARG A 103 18.09 11.00 3.73
CA ARG A 103 17.58 11.45 5.04
C ARG A 103 17.52 10.27 6.00
N ARG A 104 17.93 10.50 7.25
CA ARG A 104 18.06 9.48 8.29
C ARG A 104 16.94 9.61 9.32
N TYR A 105 16.37 8.47 9.72
CA TYR A 105 15.27 8.38 10.68
C TYR A 105 15.61 7.30 11.71
N VAL A 106 15.68 7.68 12.98
CA VAL A 106 15.91 6.73 14.08
C VAL A 106 14.61 5.96 14.34
N ALA A 107 14.66 4.64 14.21
CA ALA A 107 13.52 3.75 14.41
C ALA A 107 13.46 3.13 15.81
N GLY A 108 14.52 3.25 16.60
CA GLY A 108 14.62 2.78 17.98
C GLY A 108 16.07 2.72 18.45
N GLY A 109 16.26 2.53 19.76
CA GLY A 109 17.59 2.40 20.37
C GLY A 109 17.59 1.41 21.52
N TRP A 110 18.75 0.81 21.77
CA TRP A 110 18.94 -0.20 22.81
C TRP A 110 20.38 -0.24 23.31
N VAL A 111 20.61 -1.00 24.39
CA VAL A 111 21.94 -1.40 24.84
C VAL A 111 22.09 -2.88 24.54
N ALA A 112 23.14 -3.27 23.82
CA ALA A 112 23.34 -4.66 23.41
C ALA A 112 23.45 -5.60 24.62
N PRO A 113 22.59 -6.64 24.71
CA PRO A 113 22.69 -7.68 25.73
C PRO A 113 23.91 -8.55 25.41
N GLY A 114 24.62 -9.03 26.42
CA GLY A 114 25.96 -9.56 26.18
C GLY A 114 26.05 -10.94 25.51
N ARG A 115 25.01 -11.79 25.60
CA ARG A 115 25.05 -13.18 25.13
C ARG A 115 23.85 -13.60 24.29
N GLU A 116 22.91 -12.69 24.06
CA GLU A 116 21.64 -12.97 23.40
C GLU A 116 21.51 -12.07 22.17
N ASP A 117 20.70 -12.51 21.21
CA ASP A 117 20.29 -11.66 20.11
C ASP A 117 19.38 -10.53 20.62
N THR A 118 19.45 -9.38 19.97
CA THR A 118 18.51 -8.29 20.24
C THR A 118 17.39 -8.34 19.22
N THR A 119 16.17 -8.55 19.71
CA THR A 119 14.96 -8.24 18.93
C THR A 119 14.48 -6.82 19.24
N LEU A 120 14.57 -5.92 18.26
CA LEU A 120 14.04 -4.57 18.33
C LEU A 120 12.82 -4.43 17.42
N THR A 121 11.71 -3.92 17.96
CA THR A 121 10.58 -3.45 17.17
C THR A 121 10.61 -1.92 17.10
N GLY A 122 10.44 -1.38 15.90
CA GLY A 122 10.54 0.06 15.65
C GLY A 122 9.65 0.53 14.49
N ALA A 123 9.71 1.81 14.20
CA ALA A 123 9.02 2.42 13.06
C ALA A 123 9.81 3.61 12.51
N ALA A 124 9.66 3.88 11.22
CA ALA A 124 10.25 5.07 10.60
C ALA A 124 9.25 5.73 9.66
N VAL A 125 9.22 7.06 9.68
CA VAL A 125 8.39 7.89 8.78
C VAL A 125 9.05 7.97 7.40
N VAL A 126 9.16 6.81 6.76
CA VAL A 126 9.72 6.62 5.43
C VAL A 126 8.70 5.82 4.61
N PRO A 127 8.21 6.36 3.47
CA PRO A 127 7.38 5.58 2.57
C PRO A 127 8.07 4.26 2.21
N PRO A 128 7.36 3.13 2.14
CA PRO A 128 7.98 1.84 1.88
C PRO A 128 8.79 1.79 0.57
N THR A 129 8.36 2.56 -0.45
CA THR A 129 9.05 2.74 -1.75
C THR A 129 10.30 3.60 -1.68
N ASP A 130 10.44 4.42 -0.64
CA ASP A 130 11.53 5.37 -0.47
C ASP A 130 12.62 4.83 0.48
N LEU A 131 12.43 3.65 1.07
CA LEU A 131 13.43 3.00 1.92
C LEU A 131 14.65 2.59 1.09
N ALA A 132 15.84 3.12 1.43
CA ALA A 132 17.10 2.74 0.80
C ALA A 132 17.90 1.76 1.66
N THR A 133 18.14 2.08 2.93
CA THR A 133 18.94 1.23 3.83
C THR A 133 18.39 1.20 5.24
N ILE A 134 18.70 0.13 5.95
CA ILE A 134 18.52 -0.01 7.39
C ILE A 134 19.88 -0.32 8.00
N SER A 135 20.31 0.47 8.96
CA SER A 135 21.62 0.34 9.60
C SER A 135 21.48 0.23 11.11
N VAL A 136 22.38 -0.55 11.72
CA VAL A 136 22.64 -0.39 13.16
C VAL A 136 23.84 0.51 13.31
N VAL A 137 23.66 1.58 14.07
CA VAL A 137 24.70 2.54 14.38
C VAL A 137 24.85 2.66 15.89
N THR A 138 26.05 2.96 16.35
CA THR A 138 26.25 3.34 17.74
C THR A 138 25.86 4.80 17.97
N THR A 139 25.67 5.21 19.22
CA THR A 139 25.30 6.60 19.56
C THR A 139 26.40 7.63 19.25
N ASP A 140 27.64 7.20 19.10
CA ASP A 140 28.79 7.96 18.54
C ASP A 140 28.83 7.95 17.00
N ASN A 141 27.75 7.50 16.36
CA ASN A 141 27.53 7.54 14.91
C ASN A 141 28.45 6.61 14.09
N ARG A 142 29.01 5.56 14.69
CA ARG A 142 29.73 4.50 13.96
C ARG A 142 28.73 3.47 13.44
N THR A 143 28.77 3.20 12.13
CA THR A 143 27.95 2.16 11.51
C THR A 143 28.55 0.78 11.80
N LEU A 144 27.73 -0.12 12.33
CA LEU A 144 28.13 -1.50 12.63
C LEU A 144 27.74 -2.47 11.51
N ILE A 145 26.54 -2.29 10.96
CA ILE A 145 26.01 -3.14 9.88
C ILE A 145 24.94 -2.37 9.10
N THR A 146 24.84 -2.65 7.80
CA THR A 146 23.87 -2.05 6.89
C THR A 146 23.22 -3.13 6.04
N ALA A 147 21.89 -3.16 6.03
CA ALA A 147 21.10 -3.90 5.06
C ALA A 147 20.54 -2.94 4.01
N THR A 148 20.65 -3.34 2.75
CA THR A 148 20.17 -2.55 1.60
C THR A 148 18.81 -3.05 1.18
N ALA A 149 17.88 -2.13 0.95
CA ALA A 149 16.61 -2.45 0.31
C ALA A 149 16.82 -2.68 -1.20
N PRO A 150 16.13 -3.65 -1.80
CA PRO A 150 16.20 -3.90 -3.24
C PRO A 150 15.63 -2.74 -4.06
#